data_AF-A0A0F9BUE7-F1
#
_entry.id   AF-A0A0F9BUE7-F1
#
_cell.length_a   1.000
_cell.length_b   1.000
_cell.length_c   1.000
_cell.angle_alpha   90.00
_cell.angle_beta   90.00
_cell.angle_gamma   90.00
#
_symmetry.space_group_name_H-M   'P 1'
#
loop_
_entity.id
_entity.type
_entity.pdbx_description
1 polymer ?
#
loop_
_entity_poly.entity_id
_entity_poly.type
_entity_poly.pdbx_seq_one_letter_code
_entity_poly.pdbx_strand_id
1 'polypeptide(L)'
;MVVLPDQKQVEISELTWEVEAIAVTDEPSVRVAQELRNRANKQIKWIESFCSESVKKAHEAHKAAKAQEKALKGPIEKIKDILSLKLKLYANEVLKKEQEAQRKLDELRAKSVQDEAEDPSNESLPIIPVQVQSSLTEGWRDSWEGEVEDESLVPSEYWILDEQMIGMEVRAKKEKTNIPGIKIVKKKIPVSSR
;
A
#
# COMPACT_ATOMS: atom_id res chain seq x y z
N MET A 1 -21.15 -1.20 25.70
CA MET A 1 -19.94 -1.34 26.54
C MET A 1 -20.17 -2.51 27.48
N VAL A 2 -19.22 -3.44 27.56
CA VAL A 2 -19.29 -4.54 28.53
C VAL A 2 -18.81 -3.97 29.86
N VAL A 3 -19.72 -3.88 30.84
CA VAL A 3 -19.40 -3.44 32.19
C VAL A 3 -19.19 -4.68 33.04
N LEU A 4 -18.08 -4.74 33.78
CA LEU A 4 -17.82 -5.83 34.72
C LEU A 4 -18.82 -5.75 35.88
N PRO A 5 -19.31 -6.89 36.42
CA PRO A 5 -20.15 -6.88 37.62
C PRO A 5 -19.44 -6.18 38.78
N ASP A 6 -20.15 -5.33 39.53
CA ASP A 6 -19.58 -4.53 40.61
C ASP A 6 -18.81 -5.37 41.64
N GLN A 7 -19.34 -6.56 41.98
CA GLN A 7 -18.68 -7.50 42.88
C GLN A 7 -17.27 -7.91 42.40
N LYS A 8 -17.09 -8.10 41.09
CA LYS A 8 -15.80 -8.49 40.52
C LYS A 8 -14.81 -7.34 40.49
N GLN A 9 -15.30 -6.10 40.32
CA GLN A 9 -14.45 -4.92 40.40
C GLN A 9 -13.89 -4.73 41.82
N VAL A 10 -14.70 -4.98 42.83
CA VAL A 10 -14.28 -4.95 44.25
C VAL A 10 -13.23 -6.03 44.51
N GLU A 11 -13.47 -7.29 44.12
CA GLU A 11 -12.50 -8.39 44.30
C GLU A 11 -11.12 -8.10 43.65
N ILE A 12 -11.11 -7.46 42.47
CA ILE A 12 -9.87 -7.09 41.76
C ILE A 12 -9.16 -5.96 42.50
N SER A 13 -9.91 -4.99 43.01
CA SER A 13 -9.35 -3.86 43.77
C SER A 13 -8.74 -4.33 45.08
N GLU A 14 -9.41 -5.25 45.78
CA GLU A 14 -8.89 -5.89 47.00
C GLU A 14 -7.59 -6.66 46.71
N LEU A 15 -7.55 -7.48 45.66
CA LEU A 15 -6.34 -8.19 45.25
C LEU A 15 -5.18 -7.23 44.92
N THR A 16 -5.48 -6.09 44.31
CA THR A 16 -4.46 -5.07 43.99
C THR A 16 -3.85 -4.53 45.28
N TRP A 17 -4.70 -4.18 46.25
CA TRP A 17 -4.26 -3.70 47.55
C TRP A 17 -3.46 -4.76 48.34
N GLU A 18 -3.90 -6.02 48.34
CA GLU A 18 -3.18 -7.14 48.97
C GLU A 18 -1.77 -7.32 48.37
N VAL A 19 -1.63 -7.17 47.06
CA VAL A 19 -0.35 -7.28 46.34
C VAL A 19 0.55 -6.06 46.60
N GLU A 20 0.01 -4.88 46.79
CA GLU A 20 0.80 -3.69 47.15
C GLU A 20 1.32 -3.77 48.61
N ALA A 21 0.54 -4.38 49.50
CA ALA A 21 0.88 -4.50 50.92
C ALA A 21 1.93 -5.58 51.22
N ILE A 22 2.11 -6.58 50.35
CA ILE A 22 3.01 -7.70 50.61
C ILE A 22 4.48 -7.36 50.33
N ALA A 23 5.34 -7.52 51.33
CA ALA A 23 6.79 -7.54 51.15
C ALA A 23 7.28 -8.99 51.14
N VAL A 24 8.00 -9.39 50.09
CA VAL A 24 8.49 -10.75 49.93
C VAL A 24 9.95 -10.82 50.39
N THR A 25 10.18 -11.19 51.65
CA THR A 25 11.51 -11.22 52.30
C THR A 25 11.94 -12.60 52.78
N ASP A 26 11.01 -13.54 52.90
CA ASP A 26 11.20 -14.86 53.52
C ASP A 26 10.36 -15.95 52.83
N GLU A 27 10.65 -17.21 53.12
CA GLU A 27 9.96 -18.34 52.50
C GLU A 27 8.43 -18.35 52.75
N PRO A 28 7.91 -18.07 53.96
CA PRO A 28 6.48 -17.86 54.17
C PRO A 28 5.87 -16.78 53.26
N SER A 29 6.51 -15.61 53.14
CA SER A 29 6.04 -14.52 52.28
C SER A 29 5.98 -14.90 50.79
N VAL A 30 6.90 -15.76 50.33
CA VAL A 30 6.88 -16.31 48.96
C VAL A 30 5.64 -17.17 48.73
N ARG A 31 5.21 -17.98 49.71
CA ARG A 31 4.00 -18.82 49.59
C ARG A 31 2.75 -17.95 49.46
N VAL A 32 2.64 -16.91 50.29
CA VAL A 32 1.51 -15.96 50.21
C VAL A 32 1.50 -15.25 48.85
N ALA A 33 2.65 -14.80 48.35
CA ALA A 33 2.75 -14.20 47.02
C ALA A 33 2.34 -15.17 45.90
N GLN A 34 2.68 -16.45 46.01
CA GLN A 34 2.25 -17.48 45.05
C GLN A 34 0.73 -17.68 45.06
N GLU A 35 0.09 -17.65 46.23
CA GLU A 35 -1.36 -17.74 46.35
C GLU A 35 -2.07 -16.53 45.74
N LEU A 36 -1.59 -15.31 46.02
CA LEU A 36 -2.09 -14.07 45.41
C LEU A 36 -1.97 -14.12 43.89
N ARG A 37 -0.82 -14.54 43.36
CA ARG A 37 -0.62 -14.76 41.91
C ARG A 37 -1.63 -15.75 41.34
N ASN A 38 -1.89 -16.85 42.03
CA ASN A 38 -2.86 -17.85 41.59
C ASN A 38 -4.29 -17.31 41.60
N ARG A 39 -4.66 -16.50 42.60
CA ARG A 39 -5.96 -15.79 42.64
C ARG A 39 -6.08 -14.80 41.48
N ALA A 40 -5.06 -13.98 41.23
CA ALA A 40 -5.03 -13.06 40.10
C ALA A 40 -5.20 -13.79 38.75
N ASN A 41 -4.50 -14.90 38.54
CA ASN A 41 -4.64 -15.72 37.33
C ASN A 41 -6.06 -16.30 37.16
N LYS A 42 -6.74 -16.65 38.25
CA LYS A 42 -8.15 -17.09 38.19
C LYS A 42 -9.07 -15.95 37.75
N GLN A 43 -8.87 -14.74 38.28
CA GLN A 43 -9.65 -13.57 37.85
C GLN A 43 -9.40 -13.24 36.39
N ILE A 44 -8.15 -13.29 35.91
CA ILE A 44 -7.81 -13.09 34.49
C ILE A 44 -8.58 -14.07 33.60
N LYS A 45 -8.51 -15.38 33.90
CA LYS A 45 -9.24 -16.40 33.13
C LYS A 45 -10.75 -16.18 33.12
N TRP A 46 -11.30 -15.71 34.24
CA TRP A 46 -12.71 -15.38 34.33
C TRP A 46 -13.07 -14.18 33.45
N ILE A 47 -12.28 -13.10 33.49
CA ILE A 47 -12.47 -11.91 32.64
C ILE A 47 -12.39 -12.30 31.16
N GLU A 48 -11.38 -13.09 30.77
CA GLU A 48 -11.25 -13.59 29.41
C GLU A 48 -12.48 -14.37 28.97
N SER A 49 -12.98 -15.27 29.81
CA SER A 49 -14.18 -16.07 29.53
C SER A 49 -15.42 -15.18 29.41
N PHE A 50 -15.59 -14.21 30.31
CA PHE A 50 -16.71 -13.26 30.30
C PHE A 50 -16.70 -12.38 29.04
N CYS A 51 -15.54 -11.86 28.66
CA CYS A 51 -15.39 -11.01 27.48
C CYS A 51 -15.45 -11.80 26.17
N SER A 52 -15.15 -13.11 26.19
CA SER A 52 -15.05 -13.93 24.97
C SER A 52 -16.31 -13.90 24.11
N GLU A 53 -17.50 -13.93 24.71
CA GLU A 53 -18.77 -13.91 23.98
C GLU A 53 -19.01 -12.57 23.28
N SER A 54 -18.66 -11.46 23.94
CA SER A 54 -18.77 -10.12 23.35
C SER A 54 -17.77 -9.92 22.21
N VAL A 55 -16.55 -10.43 22.36
CA VAL A 55 -15.54 -10.41 21.29
C VAL A 55 -16.00 -11.25 20.10
N LYS A 56 -16.55 -12.44 20.32
CA LYS A 56 -17.11 -13.29 19.25
C LYS A 56 -18.22 -12.56 18.49
N LYS A 57 -19.21 -11.99 19.18
CA LYS A 57 -20.30 -11.23 18.56
C LYS A 57 -19.79 -10.04 17.74
N ALA A 58 -18.81 -9.30 18.26
CA ALA A 58 -18.20 -8.19 17.54
C ALA A 58 -17.46 -8.67 16.27
N HIS A 59 -16.74 -9.78 16.36
CA HIS A 59 -16.04 -10.37 15.21
C HIS A 59 -17.02 -10.88 14.15
N GLU A 60 -18.12 -11.53 14.54
CA GLU A 60 -19.18 -11.96 13.63
C GLU A 60 -19.87 -10.78 12.95
N ALA A 61 -20.20 -9.72 13.70
CA ALA A 61 -20.78 -8.49 13.16
C ALA A 61 -19.82 -7.81 12.16
N HIS A 62 -18.54 -7.69 12.49
CA HIS A 62 -17.52 -7.16 11.58
C HIS A 62 -17.38 -8.02 10.32
N LYS A 63 -17.35 -9.35 10.46
CA LYS A 63 -17.30 -10.27 9.32
C LYS A 63 -18.53 -10.12 8.42
N ALA A 64 -19.73 -9.98 9.00
CA ALA A 64 -20.96 -9.75 8.26
C ALA A 64 -20.95 -8.41 7.51
N ALA A 65 -20.50 -7.33 8.17
CA ALA A 65 -20.36 -6.02 7.55
C ALA A 65 -19.34 -6.04 6.39
N LYS A 66 -18.18 -6.69 6.57
CA LYS A 66 -17.20 -6.89 5.50
C LYS A 66 -17.74 -7.70 4.33
N ALA A 67 -18.55 -8.72 4.60
CA ALA A 67 -19.20 -9.49 3.54
C ALA A 67 -20.18 -8.63 2.73
N GLN A 68 -20.97 -7.77 3.40
CA GLN A 68 -21.88 -6.82 2.74
C GLN A 68 -21.12 -5.77 1.92
N GLU A 69 -20.06 -5.18 2.49
CA GLU A 69 -19.17 -4.24 1.77
C GLU A 69 -18.64 -4.87 0.48
N LYS A 70 -18.10 -6.10 0.59
CA LYS A 70 -17.57 -6.83 -0.57
C LYS A 70 -18.65 -7.14 -1.61
N ALA A 71 -19.85 -7.53 -1.17
CA ALA A 71 -20.97 -7.83 -2.06
C ALA A 71 -21.43 -6.60 -2.85
N LEU A 72 -21.42 -5.41 -2.23
CA LEU A 72 -21.77 -4.15 -2.89
C LEU A 72 -20.64 -3.61 -3.78
N LYS A 73 -19.38 -3.74 -3.35
CA LYS A 73 -18.22 -3.21 -4.07
C LYS A 73 -17.91 -4.01 -5.34
N GLY A 74 -18.07 -5.33 -5.30
CA GLY A 74 -17.70 -6.22 -6.41
C GLY A 74 -18.36 -5.87 -7.76
N PRO A 75 -19.69 -5.64 -7.83
CA PRO A 75 -20.35 -5.19 -9.05
C PRO A 75 -19.82 -3.85 -9.57
N ILE A 76 -19.55 -2.89 -8.68
CA ILE A 76 -19.04 -1.56 -9.06
C ILE A 76 -17.62 -1.66 -9.63
N GLU A 77 -16.75 -2.49 -9.03
CA GLU A 77 -15.42 -2.77 -9.57
C GLU A 77 -15.51 -3.39 -10.97
N LYS A 78 -16.40 -4.37 -11.17
CA LYS A 78 -16.63 -4.95 -12.51
C LYS A 78 -17.11 -3.92 -13.53
N ILE A 79 -18.03 -3.03 -13.14
CA ILE A 79 -18.50 -1.94 -14.02
C ILE A 79 -17.33 -1.02 -14.38
N LYS A 80 -16.51 -0.64 -13.40
CA LYS A 80 -15.31 0.18 -13.62
C LYS A 80 -14.36 -0.49 -14.61
N ASP A 81 -14.11 -1.79 -14.48
CA ASP A 81 -13.23 -2.53 -15.38
C ASP A 81 -13.78 -2.57 -16.81
N ILE A 82 -15.09 -2.84 -16.97
CA ILE A 82 -15.76 -2.83 -18.27
C ILE A 82 -15.67 -1.44 -18.92
N LEU A 83 -15.97 -0.38 -18.17
CA LEU A 83 -15.89 0.99 -18.68
C LEU A 83 -14.47 1.37 -19.07
N SER A 84 -13.49 1.02 -18.23
CA SER A 84 -12.07 1.26 -18.52
C SER A 84 -11.63 0.57 -19.81
N LEU A 85 -12.09 -0.67 -20.05
CA LEU A 85 -11.81 -1.39 -21.29
C LEU A 85 -12.46 -0.70 -22.50
N LYS A 86 -13.73 -0.29 -22.40
CA LYS A 86 -14.44 0.40 -23.49
C LYS A 86 -13.77 1.72 -23.86
N LEU A 87 -13.37 2.50 -22.87
CA LEU A 87 -12.65 3.76 -23.09
C LEU A 87 -11.31 3.54 -23.81
N LYS A 88 -10.56 2.50 -23.40
CA LYS A 88 -9.31 2.13 -24.09
C LYS A 88 -9.54 1.72 -25.54
N LEU A 89 -10.57 0.92 -25.82
CA LEU A 89 -10.92 0.52 -27.18
C LEU A 89 -11.29 1.74 -28.04
N TYR A 90 -12.12 2.64 -27.52
CA TYR A 90 -12.48 3.87 -28.22
C TYR A 90 -11.28 4.78 -28.49
N ALA A 91 -10.41 5.00 -27.50
CA ALA A 91 -9.19 5.78 -27.67
C ALA A 91 -8.29 5.21 -28.78
N ASN A 92 -8.16 3.87 -28.85
CA ASN A 92 -7.42 3.21 -29.92
C ASN A 92 -8.09 3.38 -31.30
N GLU A 93 -9.42 3.38 -31.37
CA GLU A 93 -10.14 3.63 -32.63
C GLU A 93 -9.95 5.06 -33.12
N VAL A 94 -10.01 6.04 -32.23
CA VAL A 94 -9.74 7.46 -32.55
C VAL A 94 -8.32 7.61 -33.07
N LEU A 95 -7.33 7.04 -32.37
CA LEU A 95 -5.93 7.09 -32.78
C LEU A 95 -5.71 6.46 -34.17
N LYS A 96 -6.36 5.33 -34.46
CA LYS A 96 -6.30 4.71 -35.80
C LYS A 96 -6.87 5.61 -36.89
N LYS A 97 -8.02 6.25 -36.63
CA LYS A 97 -8.64 7.19 -37.59
C LYS A 97 -7.76 8.41 -37.86
N GLU A 98 -7.12 8.95 -36.83
CA GLU A 98 -6.18 10.05 -36.95
C GLU A 98 -4.94 9.65 -37.76
N GLN A 99 -4.37 8.47 -37.49
CA GLN A 99 -3.24 7.94 -38.26
C GLN A 99 -3.59 7.70 -39.73
N GLU A 100 -4.78 7.18 -40.02
CA GLU A 100 -5.25 6.98 -41.40
C GLU A 100 -5.50 8.32 -42.12
N ALA A 101 -6.10 9.31 -41.44
CA ALA A 101 -6.28 10.64 -41.99
C ALA A 101 -4.94 11.32 -42.27
N GLN A 102 -3.97 11.17 -41.36
CA GLN A 102 -2.62 11.69 -41.52
C GLN A 102 -1.90 11.05 -42.70
N ARG A 103 -1.94 9.71 -42.82
CA ARG A 103 -1.36 9.00 -43.99
C ARG A 103 -1.95 9.46 -45.31
N LYS A 104 -3.27 9.68 -45.37
CA LYS A 104 -3.92 10.21 -46.58
C LYS A 104 -3.48 11.64 -46.91
N LEU A 105 -3.31 12.49 -45.90
CA LEU A 105 -2.79 13.85 -46.10
C LEU A 105 -1.34 13.82 -46.60
N ASP A 106 -0.50 12.95 -46.03
CA ASP A 106 0.90 12.81 -46.44
C ASP A 106 1.01 12.22 -47.86
N GLU A 107 0.16 11.26 -48.23
CA GLU A 107 0.06 10.73 -49.60
C GLU A 107 -0.39 11.79 -50.62
N LEU A 108 -1.38 12.63 -50.27
CA LEU A 108 -1.84 13.73 -51.13
C LEU A 108 -0.73 14.78 -51.32
N ARG A 109 -0.02 15.14 -50.25
CA ARG A 109 1.13 16.05 -50.32
C ARG A 109 2.27 15.48 -51.15
N ALA A 110 2.56 14.19 -51.03
CA ALA A 110 3.60 13.54 -51.83
C ALA A 110 3.26 13.55 -53.33
N LYS A 111 1.98 13.34 -53.69
CA LYS A 111 1.51 13.42 -55.08
C LYS A 111 1.56 14.85 -55.62
N SER A 112 1.09 15.85 -54.87
CA SER A 112 1.14 17.24 -55.32
C SER A 112 2.56 17.74 -55.54
N VAL A 113 3.53 17.31 -54.72
CA VAL A 113 4.95 17.66 -54.92
C VAL A 113 5.56 16.98 -56.16
N GLN A 114 5.06 15.80 -56.55
CA GLN A 114 5.48 15.17 -57.81
C GLN A 114 4.88 15.87 -59.03
N ASP A 115 3.62 16.33 -58.95
CA ASP A 115 2.96 17.06 -60.04
C ASP A 115 3.44 18.53 -60.15
N GLU A 116 3.78 19.20 -59.03
CA GLU A 116 4.35 20.57 -59.02
C GLU A 116 5.82 20.63 -59.49
N ALA A 117 6.51 19.48 -59.61
CA ALA A 117 7.82 19.44 -60.23
C ALA A 117 7.79 19.65 -61.76
N GLU A 118 6.59 19.73 -62.38
CA GLU A 118 6.39 20.01 -63.81
C GLU A 118 5.83 21.42 -64.13
N ASP A 119 5.47 22.26 -63.15
CA ASP A 119 5.03 23.65 -63.41
C ASP A 119 5.44 24.65 -62.29
N PRO A 120 6.44 25.52 -62.49
CA PRO A 120 7.03 26.38 -61.45
C PRO A 120 6.24 27.68 -61.17
N SER A 121 4.91 27.67 -61.26
CA SER A 121 4.12 28.90 -61.06
C SER A 121 2.79 28.67 -60.32
N ASN A 122 2.84 28.39 -59.01
CA ASN A 122 1.65 28.57 -58.19
C ASN A 122 1.94 29.05 -56.76
N GLU A 123 1.28 30.14 -56.39
CA GLU A 123 1.51 30.94 -55.19
C GLU A 123 0.53 30.48 -54.09
N SER A 124 1.05 29.91 -53.00
CA SER A 124 0.27 29.27 -51.93
C SER A 124 -0.27 30.29 -50.90
N LEU A 125 -1.56 30.21 -50.58
CA LEU A 125 -2.23 30.99 -49.54
C LEU A 125 -2.16 30.31 -48.16
N PRO A 126 -2.09 31.08 -47.05
CA PRO A 126 -1.93 30.53 -45.71
C PRO A 126 -3.22 29.87 -45.17
N ILE A 127 -3.09 28.60 -44.75
CA ILE A 127 -4.16 27.83 -44.10
C ILE A 127 -4.23 28.24 -42.62
N ILE A 128 -5.39 28.74 -42.19
CA ILE A 128 -5.67 29.07 -40.79
C ILE A 128 -6.15 27.80 -40.07
N PRO A 129 -5.46 27.34 -39.00
CA PRO A 129 -5.88 26.15 -38.27
C PRO A 129 -7.12 26.41 -37.41
N VAL A 130 -8.16 25.61 -37.60
CA VAL A 130 -9.37 25.60 -36.75
C VAL A 130 -9.07 24.79 -35.48
N GLN A 131 -9.04 25.45 -34.32
CA GLN A 131 -8.91 24.80 -33.02
C GLN A 131 -10.26 24.26 -32.54
N VAL A 132 -10.36 22.94 -32.39
CA VAL A 132 -11.52 22.28 -31.77
C VAL A 132 -11.27 22.22 -30.26
N GLN A 133 -12.06 22.95 -29.48
CA GLN A 133 -12.00 22.91 -28.01
C GLN A 133 -12.73 21.65 -27.50
N SER A 134 -11.99 20.68 -26.97
CA SER A 134 -12.57 19.56 -26.22
C SER A 134 -12.86 20.03 -24.78
N SER A 135 -14.14 20.18 -24.45
CA SER A 135 -14.59 20.42 -23.08
C SER A 135 -14.76 19.08 -22.35
N LEU A 136 -13.66 18.36 -22.09
CA LEU A 136 -13.57 17.48 -20.94
C LEU A 136 -12.86 18.27 -19.86
N THR A 137 -13.43 18.35 -18.66
CA THR A 137 -12.75 18.90 -17.48
C THR A 137 -11.58 17.99 -17.11
N GLU A 138 -10.49 18.12 -17.86
CA GLU A 138 -9.16 17.58 -17.61
C GLU A 138 -8.50 18.52 -16.60
N GLY A 139 -8.46 18.10 -15.34
CA GLY A 139 -7.58 18.73 -14.37
C GLY A 139 -6.14 18.40 -14.75
N TRP A 140 -5.38 19.41 -15.14
CA TRP A 140 -3.95 19.29 -15.36
C TRP A 140 -3.26 18.94 -14.03
N ARG A 141 -2.36 17.97 -14.07
CA ARG A 141 -1.41 17.71 -12.99
C ARG A 141 -0.02 17.90 -13.57
N ASP A 142 0.74 18.80 -12.97
CA ASP A 142 2.15 18.95 -13.28
C ASP A 142 2.88 17.69 -12.78
N SER A 143 3.46 16.94 -13.71
CA SER A 143 4.36 15.82 -13.42
C SER A 143 5.78 16.35 -13.52
N TRP A 144 6.52 16.28 -12.42
CA TRP A 144 7.92 16.67 -12.36
C TRP A 144 8.77 15.41 -12.32
N GLU A 145 9.60 15.23 -13.34
CA GLU A 145 10.60 14.16 -13.39
C GLU A 145 11.97 14.82 -13.23
N GLY A 146 12.76 14.31 -12.29
CA GLY A 146 14.12 14.79 -12.03
C GLY A 146 15.13 13.75 -12.48
N GLU A 147 16.06 14.14 -13.34
CA GLU A 147 17.22 13.33 -13.73
C GLU A 147 18.43 13.78 -12.90
N VAL A 148 19.21 12.83 -12.38
CA VAL A 148 20.41 13.12 -11.60
C VAL A 148 21.60 13.21 -12.54
N GLU A 149 22.13 14.43 -12.77
CA GLU A 149 23.29 14.64 -13.63
C GLU A 149 24.62 14.24 -12.96
N ASP A 150 24.74 14.45 -11.64
CA ASP A 150 25.92 14.09 -10.86
C ASP A 150 25.52 13.56 -9.47
N GLU A 151 25.79 12.27 -9.25
CA GLU A 151 25.48 11.57 -8.00
C GLU A 151 26.23 12.15 -6.79
N SER A 152 27.41 12.75 -6.99
CA SER A 152 28.25 13.26 -5.90
C SER A 152 27.72 14.55 -5.26
N LEU A 153 26.86 15.27 -5.97
CA LEU A 153 26.22 16.50 -5.51
C LEU A 153 24.88 16.23 -4.79
N VAL A 154 24.32 15.02 -4.93
CA VAL A 154 23.07 14.65 -4.26
C VAL A 154 23.34 14.40 -2.78
N PRO A 155 22.73 15.17 -1.85
CA PRO A 155 22.93 14.96 -0.42
C PRO A 155 22.57 13.53 -0.02
N SER A 156 23.35 12.94 0.88
CA SER A 156 23.15 11.56 1.36
C SER A 156 21.79 11.34 2.04
N GLU A 157 21.07 12.41 2.40
CA GLU A 157 19.71 12.36 2.94
C GLU A 157 18.67 11.87 1.92
N TYR A 158 18.93 12.07 0.62
CA TYR A 158 18.04 11.63 -0.47
C TYR A 158 18.38 10.23 -0.99
N TRP A 159 19.45 9.62 -0.46
CA TRP A 159 19.86 8.29 -0.88
C TRP A 159 19.02 7.24 -0.17
N ILE A 160 18.23 6.49 -0.94
CA ILE A 160 17.50 5.33 -0.44
C ILE A 160 18.34 4.09 -0.74
N LEU A 161 18.84 3.45 0.30
CA LEU A 161 19.57 2.19 0.17
C LEU A 161 18.60 1.07 -0.25
N ASP A 162 18.90 0.40 -1.36
CA ASP A 162 18.16 -0.79 -1.79
C ASP A 162 18.51 -1.99 -0.90
N GLU A 163 17.72 -2.18 0.16
CA GLU A 163 17.88 -3.29 1.09
C GLU A 163 17.72 -4.67 0.42
N GLN A 164 16.98 -4.76 -0.69
CA GLN A 164 16.78 -6.01 -1.40
C GLN A 164 18.05 -6.44 -2.11
N MET A 165 18.67 -5.52 -2.86
CA MET A 165 19.96 -5.76 -3.52
C MET A 165 21.06 -6.10 -2.52
N ILE A 166 21.14 -5.34 -1.42
CA ILE A 166 22.08 -5.63 -0.32
C ILE A 166 21.80 -7.02 0.27
N GLY A 167 20.55 -7.37 0.53
CA GLY A 167 20.15 -8.67 1.04
C GLY A 167 20.48 -9.83 0.10
N MET A 168 20.34 -9.63 -1.21
CA MET A 168 20.73 -10.61 -2.23
C MET A 168 22.24 -10.85 -2.23
N GLU A 169 23.02 -9.79 -2.21
CA GLU A 169 24.49 -9.85 -2.18
C GLU A 169 25.01 -10.54 -0.91
N VAL A 170 24.46 -10.19 0.26
CA VAL A 170 24.80 -10.80 1.55
C VAL A 170 24.45 -12.28 1.59
N ARG A 171 23.34 -12.71 0.98
CA ARG A 171 22.97 -14.14 0.89
C ARG A 171 23.88 -14.91 -0.08
N ALA A 172 24.28 -14.27 -1.18
CA ALA A 172 25.13 -14.86 -2.21
C ALA A 172 26.57 -15.04 -1.70
N LYS A 173 27.16 -13.98 -1.13
CA LYS A 173 28.58 -13.96 -0.72
C LYS A 173 28.80 -14.34 0.74
N LYS A 174 27.77 -14.27 1.60
CA LYS A 174 27.80 -14.67 3.03
C LYS A 174 29.00 -14.05 3.77
N GLU A 175 29.87 -14.88 4.33
CA GLU A 175 31.06 -14.48 5.11
C GLU A 175 32.13 -13.77 4.27
N LYS A 176 32.03 -13.83 2.94
CA LYS A 176 32.95 -13.14 2.01
C LYS A 176 32.43 -11.77 1.54
N THR A 177 31.29 -11.31 2.06
CA THR A 177 30.69 -10.04 1.65
C THR A 177 31.41 -8.88 2.35
N ASN A 178 32.02 -7.98 1.60
CA ASN A 178 32.61 -6.74 2.11
C ASN A 178 31.94 -5.55 1.42
N ILE A 179 30.91 -4.98 2.06
CA ILE A 179 30.23 -3.77 1.59
C ILE A 179 30.64 -2.63 2.54
N PRO A 180 31.37 -1.61 2.05
CA PRO A 180 31.77 -0.46 2.87
C PRO A 180 30.57 0.18 3.57
N GLY A 181 30.69 0.47 4.86
CA GLY A 181 29.63 1.11 5.67
C GLY A 181 28.52 0.18 6.19
N ILE A 182 28.46 -1.09 5.76
CA ILE A 182 27.43 -2.04 6.20
C ILE A 182 28.05 -3.16 7.05
N LYS A 183 27.63 -3.23 8.32
CA LYS A 183 28.05 -4.29 9.25
C LYS A 183 27.13 -5.51 9.15
N ILE A 184 27.65 -6.61 8.62
CA ILE A 184 26.90 -7.87 8.47
C ILE A 184 27.00 -8.68 9.77
N VAL A 185 25.86 -9.03 10.36
CA VAL A 185 25.77 -9.81 11.61
C VAL A 185 25.09 -11.16 11.35
N LYS A 186 25.76 -12.26 11.72
CA LYS A 186 25.23 -13.62 11.60
C LYS A 186 24.40 -13.97 12.84
N LYS A 187 23.08 -14.05 12.70
CA LYS A 187 22.15 -14.51 13.76
C LYS A 187 21.67 -15.93 13.46
N LYS A 188 21.87 -16.87 14.39
CA LYS A 188 21.25 -18.20 14.32
C LYS A 188 19.83 -18.10 14.86
N ILE A 189 18.84 -18.41 14.02
CA ILE A 189 17.43 -18.45 14.41
C ILE A 189 17.00 -19.93 14.36
N PRO A 190 16.37 -20.47 15.42
CA PRO A 190 15.86 -21.84 15.39
C PRO A 190 14.75 -21.96 14.34
N VAL A 191 14.89 -22.95 13.46
CA VAL A 191 13.84 -23.30 12.51
C VAL A 191 12.72 -23.96 13.31
N SER A 192 11.63 -23.23 13.56
CA SER A 192 10.42 -23.83 14.11
C SER A 192 9.88 -24.81 13.08
N SER A 193 10.00 -26.10 13.37
CA SER A 193 9.33 -27.17 12.64
C SER A 193 7.83 -26.86 12.62
N ARG A 194 7.24 -26.79 11.42
CA ARG A 194 5.78 -26.80 11.24
C ARG A 194 5.24 -28.19 11.50
#